data_AF-A0A9Q4HAX3-F1
#
_entry.id   AF-A0A9Q4HAX3-F1
#
_cell.length_a   1.000
_cell.length_b   1.000
_cell.length_c   1.000
_cell.angle_alpha   90.00
_cell.angle_beta   90.00
_cell.angle_gamma   90.00
#
_symmetry.space_group_name_H-M   'P 1'
#
loop_
_entity.id
_entity.type
_entity.pdbx_description
1 polymer ?
#
loop_
_entity_poly.entity_id
_entity_poly.type
_entity_poly.pdbx_seq_one_letter_code
_entity_poly.pdbx_strand_id
1 'polypeptide(L)'
;MEELLTITFRTVILYFVILVIFRFMGKREIGELSILDLVVFIMMAEIAVLAIENVEDHLFHTILPMLVLMIIQVTLAYFSLKNRKVRQLLDGKPTIIIKYGKIDEDAMKSQRYY
;
A
#
# COMPACT_ATOMS: atom_id res chain seq x y z
N MET A 1 13.07 -32.65 5.12
CA MET A 1 14.12 -31.63 4.83
C MET A 1 13.82 -30.86 3.56
N GLU A 2 13.36 -31.50 2.48
CA GLU A 2 13.07 -30.79 1.21
C GLU A 2 11.96 -29.73 1.32
N GLU A 3 10.95 -29.97 2.14
CA GLU A 3 9.86 -29.02 2.39
C GLU A 3 10.35 -27.75 3.10
N LEU A 4 11.13 -27.88 4.18
CA LEU A 4 11.74 -26.74 4.88
C LEU A 4 12.66 -25.92 3.97
N LEU A 5 13.40 -26.60 3.09
CA LEU A 5 14.28 -25.94 2.13
C LEU A 5 13.46 -25.16 1.10
N THR A 6 12.35 -25.73 0.63
CA THR A 6 11.41 -25.06 -0.29
C THR A 6 10.76 -23.83 0.37
N ILE A 7 10.25 -23.97 1.59
CA ILE A 7 9.66 -22.86 2.37
C ILE A 7 10.67 -21.73 2.56
N THR A 8 11.91 -22.05 2.93
CA THR A 8 12.98 -21.06 3.10
C THR A 8 13.28 -20.33 1.79
N PHE A 9 13.41 -21.07 0.69
CA PHE A 9 13.66 -20.51 -0.63
C PHE A 9 12.52 -19.59 -1.11
N ARG A 10 11.26 -20.03 -0.95
CA ARG A 10 10.07 -19.22 -1.27
C ARG A 10 10.03 -17.94 -0.45
N THR A 11 10.28 -18.04 0.85
CA THR A 11 10.30 -16.88 1.77
C THR A 11 11.32 -15.84 1.32
N VAL A 12 12.54 -16.27 0.97
CA VAL A 12 13.59 -15.37 0.47
C VAL A 12 13.17 -14.70 -0.85
N ILE A 13 12.63 -15.47 -1.81
CA ILE A 13 12.16 -14.90 -3.09
C ILE A 13 11.04 -13.89 -2.86
N LEU A 14 10.02 -14.25 -2.08
CA LEU A 14 8.86 -13.39 -1.84
C LEU A 14 9.27 -12.11 -1.11
N TYR A 15 10.21 -12.18 -0.17
CA TYR A 15 10.78 -11.00 0.46
C TYR A 15 11.36 -10.03 -0.58
N PHE A 16 12.17 -10.52 -1.52
CA PHE A 16 12.72 -9.68 -2.59
C PHE A 16 11.64 -9.14 -3.53
N VAL A 17 10.63 -9.96 -3.89
CA VAL A 17 9.50 -9.52 -4.73
C VAL A 17 8.73 -8.39 -4.06
N ILE A 18 8.36 -8.54 -2.80
CA ILE A 18 7.63 -7.51 -2.03
C ILE A 18 8.48 -6.25 -1.88
N LEU A 19 9.77 -6.39 -1.60
CA LEU A 19 10.70 -5.26 -1.50
C LEU A 19 10.76 -4.47 -2.82
N VAL A 20 10.82 -5.16 -3.96
CA VAL A 20 10.78 -4.52 -5.28
C VAL A 20 9.44 -3.81 -5.50
N ILE A 21 8.32 -4.45 -5.13
CA ILE A 21 6.98 -3.85 -5.27
C ILE A 21 6.87 -2.55 -4.45
N PHE A 22 7.25 -2.57 -3.17
CA PHE A 22 7.24 -1.37 -2.32
C PHE A 22 8.21 -0.29 -2.82
N ARG A 23 9.37 -0.68 -3.36
CA ARG A 23 10.29 0.25 -4.03
C ARG A 23 9.61 1.00 -5.17
N PHE A 24 8.77 0.33 -5.97
CA PHE A 24 8.01 0.94 -7.06
C PHE A 24 6.84 1.82 -6.58
N MET A 25 6.26 1.53 -5.42
CA MET A 25 5.21 2.35 -4.81
C MET A 25 5.73 3.74 -4.37
N GLY A 26 7.05 3.89 -4.20
CA GLY A 26 7.72 5.19 -4.05
C GLY A 26 7.97 5.59 -2.58
N LYS A 27 8.45 6.82 -2.35
CA LYS A 27 8.96 7.28 -1.04
C LYS A 27 7.87 7.73 -0.03
N ARG A 28 6.59 7.42 -0.26
CA ARG A 28 5.47 7.94 0.56
C ARG A 28 5.33 7.27 1.95
N GLU A 29 6.13 6.25 2.25
CA GLU A 29 5.78 5.28 3.30
C GLU A 29 6.09 5.65 4.76
N ILE A 30 6.82 6.75 5.06
CA ILE A 30 7.30 6.98 6.46
C ILE A 30 6.64 8.18 7.16
N GLY A 31 5.78 8.96 6.48
CA GLY A 31 5.15 10.17 7.07
C GLY A 31 3.62 10.24 6.98
N GLU A 32 3.03 9.78 5.88
CA GLU A 32 1.58 9.80 5.62
C GLU A 32 1.21 8.57 4.78
N LEU A 33 1.07 7.40 5.41
CA LEU A 33 0.47 6.24 4.73
C LEU A 33 -0.99 6.57 4.43
N SER A 34 -1.36 6.55 3.15
CA SER A 34 -2.77 6.63 2.77
C SER A 34 -3.49 5.37 3.23
N ILE A 35 -4.80 5.46 3.45
CA ILE A 35 -5.64 4.28 3.78
C ILE A 35 -5.48 3.20 2.70
N LEU A 36 -5.28 3.60 1.44
CA LEU A 36 -5.04 2.67 0.34
C LEU A 36 -3.71 1.94 0.46
N ASP A 37 -2.64 2.63 0.89
CA ASP A 37 -1.34 1.99 1.09
C ASP A 37 -1.46 0.88 2.15
N LEU A 38 -2.19 1.16 3.24
CA LEU A 38 -2.45 0.18 4.29
C LEU A 38 -3.23 -1.04 3.78
N VAL A 39 -4.29 -0.82 2.98
CA VAL A 39 -5.07 -1.92 2.39
C VAL A 39 -4.21 -2.78 1.48
N VAL A 40 -3.36 -2.17 0.64
CA VAL A 40 -2.42 -2.90 -0.23
C VAL A 40 -1.41 -3.69 0.59
N PHE A 41 -0.86 -3.12 1.66
CA PHE A 41 0.09 -3.83 2.53
C PHE A 41 -0.52 -5.08 3.16
N ILE A 42 -1.75 -4.97 3.68
CA ILE A 42 -2.45 -6.10 4.30
C ILE A 42 -2.71 -7.20 3.27
N MET A 43 -3.24 -6.85 2.09
CA MET A 43 -3.49 -7.83 1.03
C MET A 43 -2.19 -8.51 0.57
N MET A 44 -1.10 -7.76 0.43
CA MET A 44 0.20 -8.29 0.03
C MET A 44 0.76 -9.25 1.08
N ALA A 45 0.63 -8.91 2.37
CA ALA A 45 1.05 -9.78 3.46
C ALA A 45 0.26 -11.11 3.45
N GLU A 46 -1.05 -11.05 3.26
CA GLU A 46 -1.90 -12.24 3.17
C GLU A 46 -1.52 -13.14 1.99
N ILE A 47 -1.33 -12.56 0.80
CA ILE A 47 -0.91 -13.32 -0.39
C ILE A 47 0.47 -13.96 -0.17
N ALA A 48 1.39 -13.25 0.51
CA ALA A 48 2.71 -13.79 0.83
C ALA A 48 2.67 -14.98 1.78
N VAL A 49 1.82 -14.92 2.81
CA VAL A 49 1.61 -16.05 3.74
C VAL A 49 1.08 -17.27 2.98
N LEU A 50 0.03 -17.08 2.16
CA LEU A 50 -0.52 -18.16 1.34
C LEU A 50 0.52 -18.77 0.39
N ALA A 51 1.42 -17.96 -0.16
CA ALA A 51 2.49 -18.42 -1.05
C ALA A 51 3.55 -19.29 -0.35
N ILE A 52 3.78 -19.01 0.94
CA ILE A 52 4.74 -19.73 1.78
C ILE A 52 4.10 -21.04 2.30
N GLU A 53 2.83 -21.01 2.71
CA GLU A 53 2.11 -22.16 3.25
C GLU A 53 1.74 -23.19 2.17
N ASN A 54 1.26 -22.75 1.01
CA ASN A 54 0.80 -23.66 -0.05
C ASN A 54 1.95 -24.05 -0.99
N VAL A 55 2.77 -25.00 -0.54
CA VAL A 55 3.99 -25.45 -1.25
C VAL A 55 3.68 -26.23 -2.54
N GLU A 56 2.46 -26.74 -2.69
CA GLU A 56 2.02 -27.49 -3.89
C GLU A 56 1.71 -26.57 -5.09
N ASP A 57 1.32 -25.32 -4.83
CA ASP A 57 1.01 -24.36 -5.88
C ASP A 57 2.27 -23.77 -6.49
N HIS A 58 2.23 -23.48 -7.79
CA HIS A 58 3.32 -22.79 -8.47
C HIS A 58 3.45 -21.35 -7.94
N LEU A 59 4.67 -20.94 -7.62
CA LEU A 59 4.99 -19.59 -7.12
C LEU A 59 4.47 -18.45 -8.03
N PHE A 60 4.36 -18.73 -9.34
CA PHE A 60 3.80 -17.79 -10.31
C PHE A 60 2.34 -17.42 -10.04
N HIS A 61 1.54 -18.33 -9.48
CA HIS A 61 0.14 -18.07 -9.14
C HIS A 61 -0.01 -17.04 -8.02
N THR A 62 1.02 -16.88 -7.18
CA THR A 62 1.04 -15.89 -6.08
C THR A 62 1.75 -14.59 -6.47
N ILE A 63 2.78 -14.65 -7.31
CA ILE A 63 3.45 -13.43 -7.83
C ILE A 63 2.52 -12.62 -8.74
N LEU A 64 1.69 -13.27 -9.56
CA LEU A 64 0.81 -12.56 -10.51
C LEU A 64 -0.19 -11.62 -9.80
N PRO A 65 -0.96 -12.04 -8.77
CA PRO A 65 -1.81 -11.15 -7.99
C PRO A 65 -1.05 -9.98 -7.36
N MET A 66 0.15 -10.23 -6.81
CA MET A 66 0.99 -9.17 -6.22
C MET A 66 1.38 -8.12 -7.27
N LEU A 67 1.74 -8.54 -8.48
CA LEU A 67 2.06 -7.63 -9.59
C LEU A 67 0.83 -6.84 -10.05
N VAL A 68 -0.35 -7.47 -10.10
CA VAL A 68 -1.61 -6.78 -10.45
C VAL A 68 -1.93 -5.72 -9.41
N LEU A 69 -1.81 -6.05 -8.11
CA LEU A 69 -1.99 -5.07 -7.03
C LEU A 69 -1.00 -3.90 -7.13
N MET A 70 0.27 -4.17 -7.41
CA MET A 70 1.27 -3.13 -7.66
C MET A 70 0.85 -2.20 -8.81
N ILE A 71 0.43 -2.77 -9.95
CA ILE A 71 0.01 -1.98 -11.11
C ILE A 71 -1.20 -1.11 -10.77
N ILE A 72 -2.20 -1.65 -10.08
CA ILE A 72 -3.37 -0.90 -9.64
C ILE A 72 -2.95 0.25 -8.74
N GLN A 73 -2.09 -0.01 -7.75
CA GLN A 73 -1.65 1.00 -6.79
C GLN A 73 -0.87 2.14 -7.46
N VAL A 74 0.11 1.80 -8.31
CA VAL A 74 0.90 2.80 -9.05
C VAL A 74 0.01 3.62 -9.97
N THR A 75 -0.96 2.97 -10.63
CA THR A 75 -1.91 3.63 -11.53
C THR A 75 -2.82 4.60 -10.76
N LEU A 76 -3.38 4.18 -9.63
CA LEU A 76 -4.20 5.03 -8.76
C LEU A 76 -3.40 6.21 -8.21
N ALA A 77 -2.18 5.97 -7.76
CA ALA A 77 -1.28 7.02 -7.28
C ALA A 77 -0.99 8.04 -8.38
N TYR A 78 -0.71 7.59 -9.60
CA TYR A 78 -0.50 8.46 -10.76
C TYR A 78 -1.75 9.29 -11.10
N PHE A 79 -2.94 8.68 -11.11
CA PHE A 79 -4.18 9.40 -11.35
C PHE A 79 -4.55 10.36 -10.23
N SER A 80 -4.24 10.03 -8.97
CA SER A 80 -4.40 10.93 -7.82
C SER A 80 -3.58 12.21 -8.00
N LEU A 81 -2.33 12.09 -8.49
CA LEU A 81 -1.49 13.24 -8.77
C LEU A 81 -2.04 14.13 -9.90
N LYS A 82 -2.65 13.51 -10.92
CA LYS A 82 -3.19 14.24 -12.09
C LYS A 82 -4.58 14.84 -11.84
N ASN A 83 -5.42 14.22 -11.02
CA ASN A 83 -6.81 14.61 -10.84
C ASN A 83 -7.17 14.86 -9.38
N ARG A 84 -7.46 16.12 -9.05
CA ARG A 84 -7.85 16.55 -7.70
C ARG A 84 -9.10 15.86 -7.18
N LYS A 85 -10.06 15.44 -8.05
CA LYS A 85 -11.23 14.67 -7.62
C LYS A 85 -10.86 13.25 -7.17
N VAL A 86 -9.94 12.60 -7.91
CA VAL A 86 -9.41 11.27 -7.55
C VAL A 86 -8.64 11.38 -6.24
N ARG A 87 -7.76 12.37 -6.11
CA ARG A 87 -7.07 12.64 -4.85
C ARG A 87 -8.02 12.83 -3.67
N GLN A 88 -9.11 13.58 -3.85
CA GLN A 88 -10.09 13.79 -2.78
C GLN A 88 -10.89 12.53 -2.42
N LEU A 89 -11.11 11.62 -3.39
CA LEU A 89 -11.78 10.35 -3.15
C LEU A 89 -10.87 9.37 -2.39
N LEU A 90 -9.58 9.32 -2.78
CA LEU A 90 -8.61 8.34 -2.28
C LEU A 90 -7.93 8.79 -0.98
N ASP A 91 -7.42 10.03 -0.94
CA ASP A 91 -6.67 10.59 0.19
C ASP A 91 -7.55 11.51 1.09
N GLY A 92 -8.84 11.68 0.74
CA GLY A 92 -9.74 12.60 1.43
C GLY A 92 -9.56 14.07 1.02
N LYS A 93 -10.47 14.93 1.51
CA LYS A 93 -10.38 16.38 1.26
C LYS A 93 -9.39 16.99 2.25
N PRO A 94 -8.38 17.75 1.79
CA PRO A 94 -7.53 18.50 2.69
C PRO A 94 -8.37 19.56 3.41
N THR A 95 -8.31 19.55 4.74
CA THR A 95 -8.97 20.55 5.59
C THR A 95 -7.97 21.65 5.92
N ILE A 96 -8.32 22.90 5.61
CA ILE A 96 -7.46 24.05 5.91
C ILE A 96 -7.70 24.46 7.36
N ILE A 97 -6.69 24.28 8.23
CA ILE A 97 -6.78 24.65 9.65
C ILE A 97 -6.47 26.14 9.89
N ILE A 98 -5.60 26.75 9.08
CA ILE A 98 -5.24 28.18 9.20
C ILE A 98 -5.44 28.85 7.84
N LYS A 99 -6.24 29.92 7.82
CA LYS A 99 -6.50 30.71 6.60
C LYS A 99 -6.28 32.18 6.91
N TYR A 100 -5.35 32.81 6.19
CA TYR A 100 -4.99 34.24 6.36
C TYR A 100 -4.62 34.63 7.82
N GLY A 101 -3.89 33.77 8.53
CA GLY A 101 -3.48 34.02 9.91
C GLY A 101 -4.58 33.83 10.96
N LYS A 102 -5.78 33.40 10.57
CA LYS A 102 -6.85 33.01 11.49
C LYS A 102 -6.98 31.48 11.53
N ILE A 103 -7.09 30.94 12.74
CA ILE A 103 -7.37 29.53 12.99
C ILE A 103 -8.86 29.30 12.73
N ASP A 104 -9.16 28.24 11.99
CA ASP A 104 -10.52 27.77 11.76
C ASP A 104 -10.86 26.73 12.84
N GLU A 105 -11.43 27.20 13.96
CA GLU A 105 -11.76 26.36 15.12
C GLU A 105 -12.81 25.29 14.79
N ASP A 106 -13.73 25.57 13.85
CA ASP A 106 -14.73 24.60 13.40
C ASP A 106 -14.06 23.48 12.61
N ALA A 107 -13.11 23.82 11.73
CA ALA A 107 -12.28 22.85 11.03
C ALA A 107 -11.43 22.00 12.00
N MET A 108 -10.83 22.61 13.03
CA MET A 108 -10.08 21.88 14.07
C MET A 108 -10.96 20.89 14.84
N LYS A 109 -12.12 21.33 15.34
CA LYS A 109 -13.10 20.47 16.02
C LYS A 109 -13.57 19.32 15.13
N SER A 110 -13.83 19.59 13.85
CA SER A 110 -14.25 18.56 12.89
C SER A 110 -13.19 17.49 12.65
N GLN A 111 -11.91 17.85 12.73
CA GLN A 111 -10.76 16.95 12.56
C GLN A 111 -10.27 16.35 13.89
N ARG A 112 -10.95 16.62 15.01
CA ARG A 112 -10.54 16.21 16.37
C ARG A 112 -9.13 16.67 16.76
N TYR A 113 -8.65 17.75 16.14
CA TYR A 113 -7.49 18.47 16.64
C TYR A 113 -7.99 19.43 17.73
N TYR A 114 -7.46 19.30 18.94
CA TYR A 114 -7.70 20.22 20.05
C TYR A 114 -6.74 21.40 20.00
#